data_AF-Q9LRD8-F1
#
_entry.id   AF-Q9LRD8-F1
#
_cell.length_a   1.000
_cell.length_b   1.000
_cell.length_c   1.000
_cell.angle_alpha   90.00
_cell.angle_beta   90.00
_cell.angle_gamma   90.00
#
_symmetry.space_group_name_H-M   'P 1'
#
loop_
_entity.id
_entity.type
_entity.pdbx_description
1 polymer ?
#
loop_
_entity_poly.entity_id
_entity_poly.type
_entity_poly.pdbx_seq_one_letter_code
_entity_poly.pdbx_strand_id
1 'polypeptide(L)' 'LFIISSHSQEVEANKVKQCFRRRTLTGECVSPGGDKRCEDYFKNKLNEKTAFNCNCVGSRKHALCTCEIRRNPCPY' A
#
# COMPACT_ATOMS: atom_id res chain seq x y z
N LEU A 1 50.15 5.37 12.16
CA LEU A 1 49.40 4.88 10.98
C LEU A 1 48.49 3.77 11.44
N PHE A 2 47.19 4.02 11.64
CA PHE A 2 46.09 3.06 11.41
C PHE A 2 44.80 3.88 11.31
N ILE A 3 44.53 4.38 10.10
CA ILE A 3 43.24 4.92 9.70
C ILE A 3 42.37 3.72 9.36
N ILE A 4 41.45 3.35 10.24
CA ILE A 4 40.48 2.27 10.07
C ILE A 4 39.27 2.70 10.92
N SER A 5 38.02 2.79 10.47
CA SER A 5 37.39 2.32 9.24
C SER A 5 36.24 3.28 8.96
N SER A 6 36.20 3.71 7.69
CA SER A 6 35.01 3.80 6.86
C SER A 6 33.75 4.30 7.56
N HIS A 7 33.48 5.60 7.37
CA HIS A 7 32.17 6.14 7.03
C HIS A 7 31.27 4.97 6.57
N SER A 8 30.49 4.41 7.48
CA SER A 8 29.31 3.65 7.11
C SER A 8 28.45 4.70 6.44
N GLN A 9 28.63 4.82 5.13
CA GLN A 9 27.69 5.50 4.27
C GLN A 9 26.37 4.86 4.66
N GLU A 10 25.55 5.64 5.35
CA GLU A 10 24.14 5.40 5.46
C GLU A 10 23.66 5.39 4.01
N VAL A 11 23.81 4.25 3.36
CA VAL A 11 23.04 3.86 2.18
C VAL A 11 21.66 3.54 2.72
N GLU A 12 21.07 4.51 3.43
CA GLU A 12 19.63 4.71 3.46
C GLU A 12 19.29 5.23 2.06
N ALA A 13 19.49 4.32 1.08
CA ALA A 13 18.91 4.42 -0.23
C ALA A 13 17.49 4.88 0.00
N ASN A 14 17.13 5.98 -0.65
CA ASN A 14 15.84 6.65 -0.71
C ASN A 14 14.70 5.64 -0.98
N LYS A 15 14.43 4.75 -0.02
CA LYS A 15 13.37 3.75 -0.08
C LYS A 15 12.15 4.56 0.25
N VAL A 16 11.49 5.06 -0.80
CA VAL A 16 10.15 5.60 -0.71
C VAL A 16 9.35 4.61 0.15
N LYS A 17 9.04 5.00 1.38
CA LYS A 17 8.46 4.10 2.37
C LYS A 17 7.17 3.56 1.75
N GLN A 18 7.07 2.24 1.59
CA GLN A 18 5.85 1.64 1.02
C GLN A 18 4.70 1.93 1.98
N CYS A 19 3.76 2.78 1.57
CA CYS A 19 2.60 3.11 2.37
C CYS A 19 1.47 2.16 1.98
N PHE A 20 0.92 1.47 2.97
CA PHE A 20 -0.26 0.63 2.78
C PHE A 20 -1.45 1.29 3.42
N ARG A 21 -2.59 1.30 2.73
CA ARG A 21 -3.84 1.82 3.26
C ARG A 21 -4.92 0.76 3.19
N ARG A 22 -5.66 0.64 4.30
CA ARG A 22 -6.68 -0.39 4.51
C ARG A 22 -8.08 0.18 4.59
N ARG A 23 -9.03 -0.50 3.95
CA ARG A 23 -10.45 -0.16 3.96
C ARG A 23 -11.32 -1.40 3.97
N THR A 24 -12.38 -1.35 4.75
CA THR A 24 -13.43 -2.37 4.75
C THR A 24 -14.57 -1.90 3.86
N LEU A 25 -14.94 -2.72 2.89
CA LEU A 25 -16.06 -2.49 2.00
C LEU A 25 -17.20 -3.48 2.32
N THR A 26 -18.44 -3.06 2.07
CA THR A 26 -19.59 -3.95 2.13
C THR A 26 -19.61 -4.90 0.93
N GLY A 27 -19.96 -6.15 1.17
CA GLY A 27 -19.96 -7.22 0.17
C GLY A 27 -18.65 -8.00 0.14
N GLU A 28 -18.66 -9.13 -0.55
CA GLU A 28 -17.54 -10.07 -0.55
C GLU A 28 -16.47 -9.73 -1.60
N CYS A 29 -15.27 -10.26 -1.42
CA CYS A 29 -14.25 -10.29 -2.47
C CYS A 29 -14.66 -11.32 -3.52
N VAL A 30 -15.00 -10.84 -4.72
CA VAL A 30 -15.37 -11.71 -5.85
C VAL A 30 -14.10 -12.06 -6.61
N SER A 31 -13.79 -13.35 -6.77
CA SER A 31 -12.66 -13.80 -7.59
C SER A 31 -13.16 -14.38 -8.91
N PRO A 32 -12.59 -13.96 -10.07
CA PRO A 32 -11.61 -12.89 -10.24
C PRO A 32 -12.24 -11.49 -10.14
N GLY A 33 -11.49 -10.49 -9.66
CA GLY A 33 -11.88 -9.08 -9.72
C GLY A 33 -11.95 -8.30 -8.40
N GLY A 34 -11.82 -8.97 -7.25
CA GLY A 34 -11.86 -8.34 -5.92
C GLY A 34 -10.76 -7.28 -5.76
N ASP A 35 -9.55 -7.59 -6.22
CA ASP A 35 -8.40 -6.68 -6.15
C ASP A 35 -8.62 -5.44 -7.02
N LYS A 36 -9.15 -5.61 -8.23
CA LYS A 36 -9.50 -4.51 -9.12
C LYS A 36 -10.61 -3.63 -8.53
N ARG A 37 -11.62 -4.25 -7.92
CA ARG A 37 -12.68 -3.51 -7.20
C ARG A 37 -12.10 -2.68 -6.05
N CYS A 38 -11.12 -3.21 -5.32
CA CYS A 38 -10.40 -2.46 -4.29
C CYS A 38 -9.64 -1.28 -4.91
N GLU A 39 -8.87 -1.52 -5.96
CA GLU A 39 -8.09 -0.47 -6.64
C GLU A 39 -8.99 0.67 -7.17
N ASP A 40 -10.08 0.32 -7.86
CA ASP A 40 -11.06 1.28 -8.37
C ASP A 40 -11.73 2.07 -7.24
N TYR A 41 -12.03 1.42 -6.10
CA TYR A 41 -12.56 2.10 -4.94
C TYR A 41 -11.56 3.15 -4.40
N PHE A 42 -10.29 2.79 -4.25
CA PHE A 42 -9.27 3.72 -3.78
C PHE A 42 -9.08 4.89 -4.76
N LYS A 43 -8.97 4.61 -6.05
CA LYS A 43 -8.75 5.63 -7.09
C LYS A 43 -9.95 6.56 -7.30
N ASN A 44 -11.17 6.02 -7.24
CA ASN A 44 -12.37 6.76 -7.63
C ASN A 44 -13.17 7.30 -6.45
N LYS A 45 -13.25 6.56 -5.33
CA LYS A 45 -14.01 6.98 -4.14
C LYS A 45 -13.16 7.69 -3.10
N LEU A 46 -11.91 7.26 -2.91
CA LEU A 46 -10.98 7.90 -1.95
C LEU A 46 -10.03 8.91 -2.60
N ASN A 47 -10.09 9.07 -3.93
CA ASN A 47 -9.19 9.92 -4.70
C ASN A 47 -7.70 9.59 -4.49
N GLU A 48 -7.39 8.36 -4.10
CA GLU A 48 -6.02 7.84 -3.98
C GLU A 48 -5.57 7.35 -5.35
N LYS A 49 -5.30 8.29 -6.27
CA LYS A 49 -4.92 7.98 -7.66
C LYS A 49 -3.67 7.12 -7.78
N THR A 50 -2.80 7.17 -6.77
CA THR A 50 -1.57 6.40 -6.69
C THR A 50 -1.76 5.04 -6.02
N ALA A 51 -2.99 4.56 -5.82
CA ALA A 51 -3.24 3.21 -5.32
C ALA A 51 -2.89 2.14 -6.37
N PHE A 52 -2.16 1.12 -5.94
CA PHE A 52 -1.75 -0.03 -6.75
C PHE A 52 -1.50 -1.24 -5.85
N ASN A 53 -1.23 -2.41 -6.44
CA ASN A 53 -0.99 -3.67 -5.73
C ASN A 53 -2.04 -3.93 -4.63
N CYS A 54 -3.31 -3.79 -5.00
CA CYS A 54 -4.42 -3.97 -4.07
C CYS A 54 -4.69 -5.45 -3.84
N ASN A 55 -4.98 -5.80 -2.59
CA ASN A 55 -5.39 -7.13 -2.18
C ASN A 55 -6.77 -7.07 -1.52
N CYS A 56 -7.66 -7.97 -1.92
CA CYS A 56 -8.99 -8.15 -1.36
C CYS A 56 -9.05 -9.44 -0.54
N VAL A 57 -9.21 -9.32 0.78
CA VAL A 57 -9.44 -10.45 1.67
C VAL A 57 -10.90 -10.48 2.11
N GLY A 58 -11.60 -11.57 1.80
CA GLY A 58 -12.97 -11.78 2.29
C GLY A 58 -13.01 -11.93 3.80
N SER A 59 -13.89 -11.19 4.47
CA SER A 59 -14.16 -11.31 5.90
C SER A 59 -15.66 -11.29 6.15
N ARG A 60 -16.25 -12.48 6.24
CA ARG A 60 -17.72 -12.67 6.31
C ARG A 60 -18.41 -11.91 5.17
N LYS A 61 -19.35 -11.00 5.48
CA LYS A 61 -20.10 -10.17 4.52
C LYS A 61 -19.35 -8.91 4.05
N HIS A 62 -18.06 -8.81 4.35
CA HIS A 62 -17.22 -7.64 4.04
C HIS A 62 -15.98 -8.05 3.25
N ALA A 63 -15.45 -7.07 2.50
CA ALA A 63 -14.20 -7.17 1.77
C ALA A 63 -13.19 -6.26 2.45
N LEU A 64 -12.08 -6.83 2.91
CA LEU A 64 -10.96 -6.08 3.43
C LEU A 64 -9.99 -5.78 2.28
N CYS A 65 -10.00 -4.53 1.84
CA CYS A 65 -9.10 -4.02 0.82
C CYS A 65 -7.84 -3.43 1.44
N THR A 66 -6.67 -3.87 0.97
CA THR A 66 -5.37 -3.29 1.31
C THR A 66 -4.68 -2.89 0.02
N CYS A 67 -4.33 -1.61 -0.14
CA CYS A 67 -3.63 -1.12 -1.33
C CYS A 67 -2.33 -0.43 -0.95
N GLU A 68 -1.30 -0.56 -1.79
CA GLU A 68 -0.12 0.30 -1.74
C GLU A 68 -0.45 1.66 -2.33
N ILE A 69 0.06 2.72 -1.72
CA ILE A 69 -0.06 4.10 -2.21
C ILE A 69 1.31 4.76 -2.23
N ARG A 70 1.59 5.52 -3.29
CA ARG A 70 2.79 6.36 -3.36
C ARG A 70 2.45 7.76 -2.83
N ARG A 71 2.46 7.94 -1.52
CA ARG A 71 2.31 9.24 -0.86
C ARG A 71 3.40 9.41 0.20
N ASN A 72 3.98 10.60 0.27
CA ASN A 72 4.91 10.98 1.33
C ASN A 72 4.44 12.32 1.95
N PRO A 73 4.19 12.40 3.26
CA PRO A 73 4.19 11.30 4.23
C PRO A 73 3.05 10.30 3.97
N CYS A 74 3.18 9.07 4.51
CA CYS A 74 2.07 8.10 4.46
C CYS A 74 0.86 8.68 5.20
N PRO A 75 -0.35 8.63 4.61
CA PRO A 75 -1.56 9.01 5.33
C PRO A 75 -1.84 7.99 6.43
N TYR A 76 -2.02 8.47 7.67
CA TYR A 76 -2.44 7.69 8.83
C TYR A 76 -3.88 7.15 8.66
#